data_AF-A0A845L4L7-F1
#
_entry.id   AF-A0A845L4L7-F1
#
_cell.length_a   1.000
_cell.length_b   1.000
_cell.length_c   1.000
_cell.angle_alpha   90.00
_cell.angle_beta   90.00
_cell.angle_gamma   90.00
#
_symmetry.space_group_name_H-M   'P 1'
#
loop_
_entity.id
_entity.type
_entity.pdbx_description
1 polymer ?
#
loop_
_entity_poly.entity_id
_entity_poly.type
_entity_poly.pdbx_seq_one_letter_code
_entity_poly.pdbx_strand_id
1 'polypeptide(L)' 'MSSQDDRCHVCLRTNVVELICTMVFQVWGASSKELACWHVCNDCYPHFEETVLSSYRNNR' A
#
# COMPACT_ATOMS: atom_id res chain seq x y z
N MET A 1 -13.22 6.09 -17.48
CA MET A 1 -12.92 5.79 -16.07
C MET A 1 -11.45 6.09 -15.88
N SER A 2 -11.11 7.28 -15.38
CA SER A 2 -9.71 7.72 -15.29
C SER A 2 -9.09 7.07 -14.07
N SER A 3 -8.13 6.18 -14.31
CA SER A 3 -7.36 5.40 -13.35
C SER A 3 -6.89 6.26 -12.18
N GLN A 4 -7.57 6.14 -11.03
CA GLN A 4 -7.02 6.67 -9.77
C GLN A 4 -5.81 5.84 -9.29
N ASP A 5 -5.54 4.71 -9.97
CA ASP A 5 -4.52 3.72 -9.66
C ASP A 5 -3.09 4.24 -9.82
N ASP A 6 -2.78 5.18 -10.71
CA ASP A 6 -1.37 5.56 -10.99
C ASP A 6 -0.79 6.59 -9.99
N ARG A 7 -1.36 6.71 -8.78
CA ARG A 7 -0.89 7.66 -7.75
C ARG A 7 -0.25 6.94 -6.59
N CYS A 8 0.79 7.57 -6.02
CA CYS A 8 1.48 7.01 -4.86
C CYS A 8 0.50 6.90 -3.69
N HIS A 9 0.36 5.71 -3.12
CA HIS A 9 -0.57 5.47 -2.02
C HIS A 9 -0.24 6.33 -0.78
N VAL A 10 1.03 6.66 -0.57
CA VAL A 10 1.50 7.45 0.59
C VAL A 10 1.29 8.95 0.39
N CYS A 11 1.78 9.52 -0.71
CA CYS A 11 1.78 10.98 -0.90
C CYS A 11 0.76 11.50 -1.93
N LEU A 12 0.01 10.60 -2.58
CA LEU A 12 -1.03 10.87 -3.60
C LEU A 12 -0.53 11.62 -4.85
N ARG A 13 0.79 11.70 -5.07
CA ARG A 13 1.40 12.30 -6.26
C ARG A 13 1.47 11.30 -7.43
N THR A 14 1.53 11.82 -8.65
CA THR A 14 1.46 11.05 -9.92
C THR A 14 2.78 10.45 -10.41
N ASN A 15 3.92 10.76 -9.77
CA ASN A 15 5.22 10.16 -10.14
C ASN A 15 5.42 8.81 -9.45
N VAL A 16 4.50 7.87 -9.67
CA VAL A 16 4.65 6.49 -9.24
C VAL A 16 5.70 5.81 -10.11
N VAL A 17 6.62 5.09 -9.47
CA VAL A 17 7.73 4.41 -10.17
C VAL A 17 7.55 2.89 -10.07
N GLU A 18 6.99 2.39 -8.96
CA GLU A 18 6.97 0.95 -8.68
C GLU A 18 5.62 0.49 -8.11
N LEU A 19 5.18 -0.69 -8.54
CA LEU A 19 4.08 -1.44 -7.94
C LEU A 19 4.67 -2.43 -6.93
N ILE A 20 4.36 -2.25 -5.64
CA ILE A 20 4.81 -3.13 -4.57
C ILE A 20 3.67 -4.06 -4.20
N CYS A 21 3.90 -5.37 -4.21
CA CYS A 21 2.93 -6.37 -3.78
C CYS A 21 3.45 -7.14 -2.57
N THR A 22 2.62 -7.31 -1.53
CA THR A 22 2.97 -8.12 -0.36
C THR A 22 1.76 -8.86 0.21
N MET A 23 2.03 -9.97 0.91
CA MET A 23 1.00 -10.77 1.57
C MET A 23 0.59 -10.11 2.88
N VAL A 24 -0.61 -9.55 2.93
CA VAL A 24 -1.20 -8.94 4.12
C VAL A 24 -2.34 -9.78 4.67
N PHE A 25 -2.64 -9.64 5.95
CA PHE A 25 -3.88 -10.21 6.48
C PHE A 25 -5.05 -9.38 5.98
N GLN A 26 -6.12 -10.06 5.54
CA GLN A 26 -7.37 -9.38 5.13
C GLN A 26 -7.90 -8.45 6.22
N VAL A 27 -7.80 -8.90 7.47
CA VAL A 27 -8.08 -8.14 8.68
C VAL A 27 -7.02 -8.52 9.71
N TRP A 28 -6.59 -7.60 10.57
CA TRP A 28 -5.63 -7.93 11.61
C TRP A 28 -6.17 -9.04 12.53
N GLY A 29 -5.47 -10.17 12.59
CA GLY A 29 -5.92 -11.37 13.32
C GLY A 29 -6.65 -12.41 12.48
N ALA A 30 -6.87 -12.17 11.18
CA ALA A 30 -7.35 -13.19 10.26
C ALA A 30 -6.31 -14.31 10.09
N SER A 31 -6.79 -15.55 9.87
CA SER A 31 -5.93 -16.68 9.50
C SER A 31 -5.57 -16.67 8.00
N SER A 32 -6.39 -15.99 7.18
CA SER A 32 -6.18 -15.82 5.75
C SER A 32 -5.31 -14.59 5.45
N LYS A 33 -4.32 -14.79 4.58
CA LYS A 33 -3.55 -13.70 3.97
C LYS A 33 -3.95 -13.56 2.51
N GLU A 34 -3.96 -12.34 2.01
CA GLU A 34 -4.18 -12.02 0.60
C GLU A 34 -3.01 -11.23 0.04
N LEU A 35 -2.82 -11.32 -1.27
CA LEU A 35 -1.87 -10.49 -1.98
C LEU A 35 -2.51 -9.13 -2.22
N ALA A 36 -1.89 -8.07 -1.71
CA ALA A 36 -2.31 -6.70 -1.97
C ALA A 36 -1.15 -5.93 -2.59
N CYS A 37 -1.47 -5.03 -3.51
CA CYS A 37 -0.50 -4.27 -4.28
C CYS A 37 -0.79 -2.77 -4.19
N TRP A 38 0.27 -1.96 -4.12
CA TRP A 38 0.18 -0.51 -4.05
C TRP A 38 1.21 0.15 -4.96
N HIS A 39 0.78 1.23 -5.59
CA HIS A 39 1.64 2.13 -6.32
C HIS A 39 2.39 3.05 -5.35
N VAL A 40 3.72 3.08 -5.41
CA VAL A 40 4.55 3.88 -4.51
C VAL A 40 5.64 4.59 -5.32
N CYS A 41 5.95 5.84 -4.98
CA CYS A 41 7.08 6.56 -5.56
C CYS A 41 8.38 6.24 -4.79
N ASN A 42 9.54 6.37 -5.44
CA ASN A 42 10.84 6.06 -4.83
C ASN A 42 11.08 6.80 -3.52
N ASP A 43 10.63 8.05 -3.41
CA ASP A 43 10.78 8.86 -2.20
C ASP A 43 9.98 8.29 -1.01
N CYS A 44 8.85 7.64 -1.28
CA CYS A 44 7.97 7.07 -0.25
C CYS A 44 8.23 5.59 0.02
N TYR A 45 8.98 4.89 -0.83
CA TYR A 45 9.31 3.47 -0.67
C TYR A 45 9.92 3.15 0.71
N PRO A 46 10.90 3.91 1.23
CA PRO A 46 11.49 3.63 2.55
C PRO A 46 10.50 3.72 3.72
N HIS A 47 9.41 4.48 3.56
CA HIS A 47 8.37 4.69 4.57
C HIS A 47 7.09 3.91 4.31
N PHE A 48 7.05 3.12 3.23
CA PHE A 48 5.87 2.39 2.79
C PHE A 48 5.41 1.37 3.83
N GLU A 49 6.32 0.51 4.29
CA GLU A 49 5.99 -0.54 5.25
C GLU A 49 5.40 0.06 6.53
N GLU A 50 6.04 1.10 7.08
CA GLU A 50 5.55 1.77 8.28
C GLU A 50 4.18 2.40 8.04
N THR A 51 3.96 3.10 6.93
CA THR A 51 2.73 3.86 6.70
C THR A 51 1.55 2.95 6.35
N VAL A 52 1.74 2.01 5.43
CA VAL A 52 0.66 1.17 4.89
C VAL A 52 0.36 0.02 5.83
N LEU A 53 1.38 -0.67 6.35
CA LEU A 53 1.14 -1.80 7.27
C LEU A 53 0.61 -1.33 8.62
N SER A 54 0.98 -0.12 9.09
CA SER A 54 0.37 0.45 10.29
C SER A 54 -1.10 0.80 10.09
N SER A 55 -1.51 1.17 8.87
CA SER A 55 -2.93 1.42 8.55
C SER A 55 -3.76 0.13 8.63
N TYR A 56 -3.22 -1.01 8.19
CA TYR A 56 -3.83 -2.34 8.41
C TYR A 56 -3.94 -2.72 9.89
N ARG A 57 -2.98 -2.26 10.71
CA ARG A 57 -2.99 -2.52 12.16
C ARG A 57 -3.99 -1.63 12.92
N ASN A 58 -4.25 -0.43 12.42
CA ASN A 58 -5.06 0.60 13.09
C ASN A 58 -6.52 0.70 12.59
N ASN A 59 -6.91 -0.02 11.53
CA ASN A 59 -8.32 -0.18 11.12
C ASN A 59 -9.11 -1.07 12.12
N ARG A 60 -9.18 -0.61 13.37
CA ARG A 60 -10.05 -1.11 14.45
C ARG A 60 -11.41 -0.43 14.41
#